data_AF-A0A1V2AV32-F1
#
_entry.id   AF-A0A1V2AV32-F1
#
_cell.length_a   1.000
_cell.length_b   1.000
_cell.length_c   1.000
_cell.angle_alpha   90.00
_cell.angle_beta   90.00
_cell.angle_gamma   90.00
#
_symmetry.space_group_name_H-M   'P 1'
#
loop_
_entity.id
_entity.type
_entity.pdbx_description
1 polymer ?
#
loop_
_entity_poly.entity_id
_entity_poly.type
_entity_poly.pdbx_seq_one_letter_code
_entity_poly.pdbx_strand_id
1 'polypeptide(L)'
;MIFQLRNEDNKIVSFYGRSISNDKDQRHFYLMGRSGLYPVYLQGSATRLILTESMIDTASLLQQSEISMEYSVLALYGTNGLTEEHQQAIMSCSGLVEIILMLDVACRWAGNDD
;
A
#
# COMPACT_ATOMS: atom_id res chain seq x y z
N MET A 1 5.78 11.39 8.65
CA MET A 1 5.04 10.15 8.98
C MET A 1 5.94 8.97 8.70
N ILE A 2 5.90 7.93 9.55
CA ILE A 2 6.70 6.72 9.39
C ILE A 2 5.76 5.51 9.49
N PHE A 3 5.91 4.57 8.57
CA PHE A 3 5.14 3.33 8.49
C PHE A 3 6.10 2.14 8.48
N GLN A 4 5.79 1.12 9.25
CA GLN A 4 6.58 -0.10 9.38
C GLN A 4 6.14 -1.13 8.33
N LEU A 5 7.10 -1.66 7.57
CA LEU A 5 6.87 -2.66 6.53
C LEU A 5 7.25 -4.04 7.07
N ARG A 6 6.42 -5.05 6.77
CA ARG A 6 6.53 -6.38 7.36
C ARG A 6 6.65 -7.48 6.32
N ASN A 7 7.48 -8.48 6.59
CA ASN A 7 7.56 -9.68 5.77
C ASN A 7 6.46 -10.70 6.16
N GLU A 8 6.47 -11.86 5.51
CA GLU A 8 5.57 -13.00 5.76
C GLU A 8 5.61 -13.53 7.20
N ASP A 9 6.77 -13.46 7.87
CA ASP A 9 6.93 -13.79 9.29
C ASP A 9 6.36 -12.71 10.23
N ASN A 10 5.72 -11.67 9.70
CA ASN A 10 5.23 -10.50 10.43
C ASN A 10 6.36 -9.69 11.12
N LYS A 11 7.62 -9.85 10.70
CA LYS A 11 8.78 -9.10 11.23
C LYS A 11 8.90 -7.77 10.51
N ILE A 12 9.25 -6.72 11.24
CA ILE A 12 9.55 -5.40 10.66
C ILE A 12 10.87 -5.50 9.91
N VAL A 13 10.84 -5.32 8.60
CA VAL A 13 12.03 -5.45 7.72
C VAL A 13 12.43 -4.12 7.09
N SER A 14 11.52 -3.14 7.04
CA SER A 14 11.81 -1.82 6.48
C SER A 14 10.84 -0.76 7.03
N PHE A 15 11.09 0.49 6.64
CA PHE A 15 10.24 1.63 6.98
C PHE A 15 9.99 2.49 5.74
N TYR A 16 8.74 2.93 5.59
CA TYR A 16 8.37 3.99 4.67
C TYR A 16 8.23 5.31 5.44
N GLY A 17 8.98 6.33 5.01
CA GLY A 17 8.89 7.68 5.54
C GLY A 17 8.23 8.62 4.54
N ARG A 18 7.36 9.50 5.03
CA ARG A 18 6.86 10.67 4.28
C ARG A 18 7.19 11.94 5.06
N SER A 19 7.85 12.88 4.41
CA SER A 19 8.11 14.20 4.99
C SER A 19 6.81 14.91 5.32
N ILE A 20 6.78 15.59 6.46
CA ILE A 20 5.69 16.49 6.85
C ILE A 20 6.02 17.96 6.52
N SER A 21 7.27 18.23 6.17
CA SER A 21 7.70 19.57 5.74
C SER A 21 7.27 19.79 4.29
N ASN A 22 6.80 20.99 3.97
CA ASN A 22 6.34 21.35 2.63
C ASN A 22 7.50 21.66 1.66
N ASP A 23 8.61 20.94 1.82
CA ASP A 23 9.79 21.08 0.99
C ASP A 23 9.61 20.18 -0.24
N LYS A 24 9.56 20.80 -1.42
CA LYS A 24 9.08 20.15 -2.65
C LYS A 24 9.96 18.98 -3.09
N ASP A 25 11.22 18.99 -2.65
CA ASP A 25 12.30 18.11 -3.13
C ASP A 25 12.48 16.82 -2.31
N GLN A 26 11.88 16.70 -1.12
CA GLN A 26 12.07 15.53 -0.24
C GLN A 26 10.77 15.08 0.40
N ARG A 27 9.86 14.52 -0.41
CA ARG A 27 8.55 14.07 0.08
C ARG A 27 8.54 12.63 0.59
N HIS A 28 9.20 11.68 -0.08
CA HIS A 28 9.19 10.26 0.27
C HIS A 28 10.60 9.75 0.58
N PHE A 29 10.75 9.06 1.71
CA PHE A 29 12.00 8.45 2.16
C PHE A 29 11.81 6.94 2.30
N TYR A 30 12.71 6.17 1.70
CA TYR A 30 12.78 4.72 1.86
C TYR A 30 14.17 4.36 2.38
N LEU A 31 14.26 3.34 3.24
CA LEU A 31 15.54 2.69 3.50
C LEU A 31 16.04 2.04 2.20
N MET A 32 17.36 2.06 1.96
CA MET A 32 17.95 1.37 0.80
C MET A 32 17.63 -0.12 0.87
N GLY A 33 17.13 -0.70 -0.23
CA GLY A 33 16.67 -2.10 -0.27
C GLY A 33 15.26 -2.30 0.29
N ARG A 34 14.27 -1.59 -0.26
CA ARG A 34 12.85 -1.69 0.15
C ARG A 34 12.34 -3.13 0.07
N SER A 35 11.85 -3.66 1.19
CA SER A 35 11.16 -4.94 1.31
C SER A 35 10.06 -4.84 2.36
N GLY A 36 9.13 -5.80 2.33
CA GLY A 36 8.02 -5.92 3.26
C GLY A 36 6.80 -5.11 2.84
N LEU A 37 5.63 -5.65 3.17
CA LEU A 37 4.33 -5.11 2.82
C LEU A 37 3.72 -4.32 3.99
N TYR A 38 2.75 -3.46 3.69
CA TYR A 38 1.98 -2.71 4.69
C TYR A 38 0.48 -2.94 4.52
N PRO A 39 -0.28 -3.16 5.63
CA PRO A 39 0.18 -3.13 7.02
C PRO A 39 0.89 -4.41 7.47
N VAL A 40 0.59 -5.51 6.80
CA VAL A 40 1.11 -6.85 7.05
C VAL A 40 1.16 -7.61 5.73
N TYR A 41 1.88 -8.74 5.72
CA TYR A 41 1.75 -9.72 4.65
C TYR A 41 0.35 -10.36 4.71
N LEU A 42 -0.28 -10.60 3.56
CA LEU A 42 -1.62 -11.17 3.51
C LEU A 42 -1.61 -12.57 4.14
N GLN A 43 -2.59 -12.84 5.00
CA GLN A 43 -2.81 -14.17 5.54
C GLN A 43 -3.58 -15.00 4.50
N GLY A 44 -3.28 -16.28 4.38
CA GLY A 44 -3.89 -17.17 3.38
C GLY A 44 -5.43 -17.27 3.45
N SER A 45 -6.05 -16.76 4.51
CA SER A 45 -7.50 -16.69 4.71
C SER A 45 -8.18 -15.47 4.08
N ALA A 46 -7.46 -14.53 3.47
CA ALA A 46 -8.06 -13.35 2.84
C ALA A 46 -8.96 -13.75 1.65
N THR A 47 -10.21 -13.28 1.66
CA THR A 47 -11.21 -13.56 0.60
C THR A 47 -11.52 -12.33 -0.27
N ARG A 48 -11.40 -11.12 0.28
CA ARG A 48 -11.53 -9.85 -0.43
C ARG A 48 -10.39 -8.91 -0.08
N LEU A 49 -9.81 -8.29 -1.10
CA LEU A 49 -8.63 -7.44 -0.97
C LEU A 49 -8.88 -6.06 -1.57
N ILE A 50 -8.52 -5.01 -0.84
CA ILE A 50 -8.41 -3.65 -1.36
C ILE A 50 -6.93 -3.30 -1.50
N LEU A 51 -6.52 -2.93 -2.71
CA LEU A 51 -5.19 -2.38 -2.99
C LEU A 51 -5.30 -0.86 -3.13
N THR A 52 -4.58 -0.12 -2.29
CA THR A 52 -4.54 1.34 -2.36
C THR A 52 -3.22 1.82 -2.94
N GLU A 53 -3.20 3.01 -3.56
CA GLU A 53 -1.96 3.55 -4.13
C GLU A 53 -0.87 3.84 -3.08
N SER A 54 -1.27 4.26 -1.88
CA SER A 54 -0.33 4.71 -0.85
C SER A 54 -0.58 4.12 0.54
N MET A 55 0.45 4.21 1.38
CA MET A 55 0.45 3.83 2.80
C MET A 55 -0.60 4.59 3.61
N ILE A 56 -0.86 5.85 3.24
CA ILE A 56 -1.80 6.72 3.95
C ILE A 56 -3.24 6.35 3.62
N ASP A 57 -3.53 6.00 2.37
CA ASP A 57 -4.86 5.52 1.97
C ASP A 57 -5.19 4.21 2.68
N THR A 58 -4.25 3.26 2.70
CA THR A 58 -4.39 2.01 3.46
C THR A 58 -4.61 2.30 4.95
N ALA A 59 -3.79 3.17 5.56
CA ALA A 59 -3.96 3.53 6.97
C ALA A 59 -5.32 4.18 7.27
N SER A 60 -5.87 4.93 6.32
CA SER A 60 -7.18 5.57 6.46
C SER A 60 -8.31 4.54 6.40
N LEU A 61 -8.23 3.56 5.48
CA LEU A 61 -9.20 2.47 5.39
C LEU A 61 -9.16 1.55 6.62
N LEU A 62 -7.97 1.28 7.16
CA LEU A 62 -7.82 0.46 8.37
C LEU A 62 -8.46 1.10 9.62
N GLN A 63 -8.70 2.41 9.62
CA GLN A 63 -9.42 3.09 10.70
C GLN A 63 -10.94 2.91 10.61
N GLN A 64 -11.46 2.44 9.47
CA GLN A 64 -12.89 2.16 9.28
C GLN A 64 -13.15 0.70 9.63
N SER A 65 -13.83 0.48 10.77
CA SER A 65 -14.01 -0.87 11.32
C SER A 65 -14.74 -1.80 10.35
N GLU A 66 -15.76 -1.28 9.69
CA GLU A 66 -16.60 -1.94 8.71
C GLU A 66 -15.79 -2.46 7.52
N ILE A 67 -14.77 -1.70 7.10
CA ILE A 67 -13.86 -2.09 6.03
C ILE A 67 -12.86 -3.13 6.54
N SER A 68 -12.20 -2.85 7.67
CA SER A 68 -11.14 -3.72 8.21
C SER A 68 -11.63 -5.11 8.66
N MET A 69 -12.93 -5.26 8.95
CA MET A 69 -13.54 -6.55 9.32
C MET A 69 -13.86 -7.42 8.10
N GLU A 70 -14.16 -6.81 6.95
CA GLU A 70 -14.60 -7.54 5.75
C GLU A 70 -13.51 -7.66 4.68
N TYR A 71 -12.61 -6.68 4.60
CA TYR A 71 -11.58 -6.58 3.58
C TYR A 71 -10.19 -6.63 4.20
N SER A 72 -9.31 -7.41 3.58
CA SER A 72 -7.88 -7.18 3.72
C SER A 72 -7.51 -5.93 2.94
N VAL A 73 -6.64 -5.08 3.48
CA VAL A 73 -6.20 -3.84 2.81
C VAL A 73 -4.69 -3.87 2.71
N LEU A 74 -4.14 -3.59 1.53
CA LEU A 74 -2.71 -3.63 1.26
C LEU A 74 -2.28 -2.39 0.45
N ALA A 75 -1.21 -1.73 0.89
CA ALA A 75 -0.68 -0.55 0.24
C ALA A 75 0.28 -0.91 -0.88
N LEU A 76 0.04 -0.37 -2.07
CA LEU A 76 1.03 -0.30 -3.14
C LEU A 76 2.03 0.83 -2.85
N TYR A 77 3.09 0.86 -3.65
CA TYR A 77 4.10 1.92 -3.62
C TYR A 77 4.01 2.87 -4.83
N GLY A 78 2.82 3.40 -5.11
CA GLY A 78 2.57 4.30 -6.25
C GLY A 78 2.42 3.59 -7.60
N THR A 79 2.68 4.30 -8.70
CA THR A 79 2.35 3.91 -10.09
C THR A 79 2.99 2.61 -10.58
N ASN A 80 4.10 2.16 -9.97
CA ASN A 80 4.75 0.85 -10.21
C ASN A 80 4.87 0.05 -8.91
N GLY A 81 3.87 0.19 -8.04
CA GLY A 81 3.90 -0.28 -6.67
C GLY A 81 3.61 -1.77 -6.48
N LEU A 82 3.11 -2.47 -7.50
CA LEU A 82 2.83 -3.90 -7.44
C LEU A 82 4.11 -4.71 -7.62
N THR A 83 4.80 -4.99 -6.51
CA THR A 83 6.06 -5.76 -6.51
C THR A 83 5.82 -7.27 -6.54
N GLU A 84 6.89 -8.04 -6.74
CA GLU A 84 6.84 -9.51 -6.62
C GLU A 84 6.33 -9.96 -5.25
N GLU A 85 6.71 -9.28 -4.15
CA GLU A 85 6.18 -9.58 -2.81
C GLU A 85 4.66 -9.42 -2.73
N HIS A 86 4.09 -8.42 -3.39
CA HIS A 86 2.63 -8.28 -3.47
C HIS A 86 2.01 -9.45 -4.22
N GLN A 87 2.57 -9.80 -5.37
CA GLN A 87 2.06 -10.89 -6.19
C GLN A 87 2.12 -12.21 -5.43
N GLN A 88 3.22 -12.50 -4.73
CA GLN A 88 3.36 -13.68 -3.90
C GLN A 88 2.33 -13.71 -2.77
N ALA A 89 2.15 -12.60 -2.05
CA ALA A 89 1.14 -12.50 -0.99
C ALA A 89 -0.26 -12.77 -1.54
N ILE A 90 -0.62 -12.15 -2.65
CA ILE A 90 -1.93 -12.31 -3.31
C ILE A 90 -2.13 -13.75 -3.80
N MET A 91 -1.12 -14.33 -4.46
CA MET A 91 -1.19 -15.72 -4.95
C MET A 91 -1.24 -16.76 -3.83
N SER A 92 -0.72 -16.44 -2.64
CA SER A 92 -0.82 -17.32 -1.47
C SER A 92 -2.23 -17.41 -0.88
N CYS A 93 -3.10 -16.44 -1.17
CA CYS A 93 -4.49 -16.41 -0.72
C CYS A 93 -5.39 -17.26 -1.62
N SER A 94 -5.44 -18.57 -1.38
CA SER A 94 -6.24 -19.50 -2.19
C SER A 94 -7.76 -19.23 -2.16
N GLY A 95 -8.23 -18.49 -1.15
CA GLY A 95 -9.65 -18.12 -0.98
C GLY A 95 -10.03 -16.76 -1.58
N LEU A 96 -9.11 -16.06 -2.24
CA LEU A 96 -9.35 -14.72 -2.75
C LEU A 96 -10.32 -14.76 -3.94
N VAL A 97 -11.45 -14.03 -3.82
CA VAL A 97 -12.50 -13.97 -4.84
C VAL A 97 -12.68 -12.56 -5.43
N GLU A 98 -12.16 -11.53 -4.77
CA GLU A 98 -12.31 -10.14 -5.20
C GLU A 98 -11.05 -9.32 -4.88
N ILE A 99 -10.66 -8.48 -5.84
CA ILE A 99 -9.62 -7.46 -5.68
C ILE A 99 -10.20 -6.11 -6.14
N ILE A 100 -10.18 -5.13 -5.25
CA ILE A 100 -10.60 -3.75 -5.52
C ILE A 100 -9.35 -2.88 -5.63
N LEU A 101 -9.23 -2.12 -6.72
CA LEU A 101 -8.14 -1.16 -6.93
C LEU A 101 -8.63 0.25 -6.59
N MET A 102 -8.08 0.84 -5.53
CA MET A 102 -8.36 2.22 -5.10
C MET A 102 -7.14 3.10 -5.38
N LEU A 103 -7.00 3.50 -6.64
CA LEU A 103 -5.85 4.26 -7.15
C LEU A 103 -6.26 5.69 -7.48
N ASP A 104 -5.37 6.66 -7.24
CA ASP A 104 -5.59 8.03 -7.71
C ASP A 104 -5.36 8.09 -9.22
N VAL A 105 -6.22 8.83 -9.92
CA VAL A 105 -6.06 9.08 -11.34
C VAL A 105 -5.51 10.49 -11.45
N ALA A 106 -4.24 10.62 -11.82
CA ALA A 106 -3.68 11.93 -12.13
C ALA A 106 -4.37 12.49 -13.39
N CYS A 107 -5.52 13.15 -13.20
CA CYS A 107 -6.09 14.06 -14.20
C CYS A 107 -5.13 15.24 -14.32
N ARG A 108 -4.13 15.10 -15.20
CA ARG A 108 -3.42 16.27 -15.72
C ARG A 108 -4.44 17.02 -16.56
N TRP A 109 -5.00 18.10 -16.00
CA TRP A 109 -5.69 19.10 -16.79
C TRP A 109 -4.69 19.59 -17.84
N ALA A 110 -4.89 19.19 -19.10
CA ALA A 110 -4.26 19.84 -20.25
C ALA A 110 -4.95 21.19 -20.44
N GLY A 111 -4.68 22.13 -19.53
CA GLY A 111 -5.08 23.51 -19.67
C GLY A 111 -3.91 24.29 -20.24
N ASN A 112 -4.06 24.72 -21.49
CA ASN A 112 -3.29 25.71 -22.25
C ASN A 112 -2.08 26.34 -21.53
N ASP A 113 -0.89 26.05 -22.05
CA ASP A 113 0.19 27.04 -22.05
C ASP A 113 0.08 27.78 -23.41
N ASP A 114 -0.19 29.08 -23.34
CA ASP A 114 0.02 30.05 -24.43
C ASP A 114 1.52 30.20 -24.75
#